data_AF-A0AAQ0V5A8-F1
#
_entry.id   AF-A0AAQ0V5A8-F1
#
_cell.length_a   1.000
_cell.length_b   1.000
_cell.length_c   1.000
_cell.angle_alpha   90.00
_cell.angle_beta   90.00
_cell.angle_gamma   90.00
#
_symmetry.space_group_name_H-M   'P 1'
#
loop_
_entity.id
_entity.type
_entity.pdbx_description
1 polymer ?
#
loop_
_entity_poly.entity_id
_entity_poly.type
_entity_poly.pdbx_seq_one_letter_code
_entity_poly.pdbx_strand_id
1 'polypeptide(L)'
;MVDNIDSNLNNVKNKISTFKENPALEANNANLRGALSILNNTNVLKFDLTPSEFKKYRLDELKYHIEIIELFEKHHIKNYRSSKPYHMNVMPPQGAVDGPIFGTVDPAIIKNKKTREQYKSDLEENNKIGKEIAFQGELTKLKYVLEAPNIKIGSIATIELFIKNHYTNDSFDIIEIKKSINESKLEPYIKNKILDDTIGHKNSKQ
;
A
#
# COMPACT_ATOMS: atom_id res chain seq x y z
N MET A 1 -23.11 15.16 -2.36
CA MET A 1 -22.34 14.81 -3.57
C MET A 1 -22.84 13.47 -4.03
N VAL A 2 -23.19 13.31 -5.30
CA VAL A 2 -23.50 11.99 -5.85
C VAL A 2 -22.16 11.28 -5.99
N ASP A 3 -21.91 10.30 -5.12
CA ASP A 3 -20.76 9.40 -5.22
C ASP A 3 -20.78 8.76 -6.62
N ASN A 4 -19.82 9.07 -7.49
CA ASN A 4 -19.76 8.47 -8.82
C ASN A 4 -18.76 7.30 -8.76
N ILE A 5 -19.28 6.07 -8.88
CA ILE A 5 -18.47 4.84 -8.85
C ILE A 5 -17.31 4.92 -9.85
N ASP A 6 -17.57 5.35 -11.09
CA ASP A 6 -16.52 5.48 -12.11
C ASP A 6 -15.44 6.50 -11.69
N SER A 7 -15.83 7.60 -11.04
CA SER A 7 -14.86 8.59 -10.55
C SER A 7 -13.99 8.01 -9.44
N ASN A 8 -14.60 7.28 -8.51
CA ASN A 8 -13.88 6.60 -7.43
C ASN A 8 -12.91 5.55 -7.96
N LEU A 9 -13.36 4.68 -8.87
CA LEU A 9 -12.53 3.64 -9.46
C LEU A 9 -11.39 4.22 -10.32
N ASN A 10 -11.62 5.32 -11.03
CA ASN A 10 -10.55 6.03 -11.73
C ASN A 10 -9.53 6.64 -10.76
N ASN A 11 -9.98 7.17 -9.62
CA ASN A 11 -9.08 7.69 -8.59
C ASN A 11 -8.23 6.57 -7.95
N VAL A 12 -8.84 5.43 -7.65
CA VAL A 12 -8.15 4.21 -7.19
C VAL A 12 -7.07 3.80 -8.20
N LYS A 13 -7.44 3.69 -9.49
CA LYS A 13 -6.52 3.34 -10.58
C LYS A 13 -5.34 4.31 -10.69
N ASN A 14 -5.60 5.62 -10.58
CA ASN A 14 -4.56 6.64 -10.66
C ASN A 14 -3.58 6.51 -9.48
N LYS A 15 -4.10 6.33 -8.26
CA LYS A 15 -3.28 6.11 -7.07
C LYS A 15 -2.40 4.87 -7.17
N ILE A 16 -2.96 3.76 -7.65
CA ILE A 16 -2.20 2.51 -7.90
C ILE A 16 -1.12 2.76 -8.96
N SER A 17 -1.45 3.44 -10.06
CA SER A 17 -0.49 3.77 -11.12
C SER A 17 0.66 4.64 -10.60
N THR A 18 0.36 5.70 -9.85
CA THR A 18 1.37 6.57 -9.23
C THR A 18 2.27 5.80 -8.27
N PHE A 19 1.72 4.87 -7.48
CA PHE A 19 2.54 4.02 -6.61
C PHE A 19 3.49 3.14 -7.43
N LYS A 20 3.03 2.53 -8.53
CA LYS A 20 3.86 1.68 -9.39
C LYS A 20 5.01 2.46 -10.03
N GLU A 21 4.77 3.69 -10.45
CA GLU A 21 5.79 4.56 -11.05
C GLU A 21 6.84 5.00 -10.04
N ASN A 22 6.43 5.36 -8.82
CA ASN A 22 7.37 5.79 -7.78
C ASN A 22 6.92 5.41 -6.36
N PRO A 23 7.19 4.17 -5.91
CA PRO A 23 6.78 3.68 -4.60
C PRO A 23 7.32 4.52 -3.44
N ALA A 24 8.52 5.09 -3.60
CA ALA A 24 9.18 5.86 -2.54
C ALA A 24 8.45 7.17 -2.17
N LEU A 25 7.56 7.67 -3.03
CA LEU A 25 6.73 8.84 -2.73
C LEU A 25 5.50 8.51 -1.87
N GLU A 26 5.20 7.23 -1.65
CA GLU A 26 4.06 6.78 -0.85
C GLU A 26 4.10 7.34 0.57
N ALA A 27 5.28 7.51 1.15
CA ALA A 27 5.49 8.15 2.45
C ALA A 27 4.77 9.52 2.58
N ASN A 28 4.77 10.28 1.48
CA ASN A 28 4.22 11.62 1.42
C ASN A 28 2.82 11.65 0.80
N ASN A 29 2.41 10.61 0.07
CA ASN A 29 1.21 10.61 -0.77
C ASN A 29 0.18 9.53 -0.44
N ALA A 30 0.48 8.59 0.46
CA ALA A 30 -0.38 7.52 0.97
C ALA A 30 -1.33 6.94 -0.11
N ASN A 31 -0.85 6.69 -1.33
CA ASN A 31 -1.64 6.32 -2.49
C ASN A 31 -2.34 4.98 -2.33
N LEU A 32 -1.64 3.90 -1.92
CA LEU A 32 -2.24 2.58 -1.71
C LEU A 32 -3.25 2.61 -0.57
N ARG A 33 -2.91 3.27 0.55
CA ARG A 33 -3.85 3.43 1.68
C ARG A 33 -5.07 4.27 1.29
N GLY A 34 -4.86 5.32 0.51
CA GLY A 34 -5.93 6.16 -0.04
C GLY A 34 -6.80 5.40 -1.04
N ALA A 35 -6.20 4.61 -1.93
CA ALA A 35 -6.89 3.75 -2.88
C ALA A 35 -7.76 2.74 -2.14
N LEU A 36 -7.21 2.06 -1.14
CA LEU A 36 -7.95 1.13 -0.29
C LEU A 36 -9.09 1.81 0.46
N SER A 37 -8.86 3.03 0.98
CA SER A 37 -9.92 3.80 1.64
C SER A 37 -11.04 4.19 0.68
N ILE A 38 -10.72 4.52 -0.58
CA ILE A 38 -11.75 4.82 -1.58
C ILE A 38 -12.54 3.56 -1.92
N LEU A 39 -11.88 2.42 -2.12
CA LEU A 39 -12.55 1.13 -2.35
C LEU A 39 -13.50 0.79 -1.21
N ASN A 40 -13.03 0.85 0.05
CA ASN A 40 -13.84 0.53 1.22
C ASN A 40 -15.06 1.45 1.41
N ASN A 41 -14.99 2.67 0.89
CA ASN A 41 -16.07 3.65 0.94
C ASN A 41 -16.95 3.64 -0.31
N THR A 42 -16.52 2.99 -1.39
CA THR A 42 -17.31 2.82 -2.61
C THR A 42 -18.26 1.65 -2.36
N ASN A 43 -19.54 1.96 -2.16
CA ASN A 43 -20.55 0.94 -1.94
C ASN A 43 -21.46 0.84 -3.16
N VAL A 44 -21.08 -0.04 -4.09
CA VAL A 44 -21.83 -0.28 -5.33
C VAL A 44 -23.27 -0.76 -5.08
N LEU A 45 -23.55 -1.36 -3.93
CA LEU A 45 -24.90 -1.84 -3.57
C LEU A 45 -25.89 -0.70 -3.26
N LYS A 46 -25.41 0.52 -3.03
CA LYS A 46 -26.26 1.69 -2.78
C LYS A 46 -26.81 2.36 -4.05
N PHE A 47 -26.38 1.89 -5.21
CA PHE A 47 -26.73 2.48 -6.50
C PHE A 47 -27.73 1.60 -7.23
N ASP A 48 -28.66 2.24 -7.95
CA ASP A 48 -29.57 1.54 -8.86
C ASP A 48 -28.81 1.21 -10.15
N LEU A 49 -28.19 0.02 -10.17
CA LEU A 49 -27.32 -0.44 -11.24
C LEU A 49 -28.01 -1.55 -12.03
N THR A 50 -27.79 -1.56 -13.36
CA THR A 50 -28.12 -2.74 -14.14
C THR A 50 -27.24 -3.93 -13.71
N PRO A 51 -27.69 -5.18 -13.93
CA PRO A 51 -26.87 -6.35 -13.61
C PRO A 51 -25.48 -6.35 -14.28
N SER A 52 -25.37 -5.76 -15.47
CA SER A 52 -24.11 -5.63 -16.20
C SER A 52 -23.16 -4.63 -15.53
N GLU A 53 -23.68 -3.48 -15.10
CA GLU A 53 -22.89 -2.45 -14.40
C GLU A 53 -22.43 -2.94 -13.04
N PHE A 54 -23.33 -3.54 -12.26
CA PHE A 54 -22.98 -4.14 -10.97
C PHE A 54 -21.86 -5.17 -11.12
N LYS A 55 -21.98 -6.07 -12.12
CA LYS A 55 -20.95 -7.07 -12.41
C LYS A 55 -19.61 -6.43 -12.80
N LYS A 56 -19.64 -5.38 -13.63
CA LYS A 56 -18.43 -4.65 -14.04
C LYS A 56 -17.75 -4.03 -12.82
N TYR A 57 -18.48 -3.24 -12.03
CA TYR A 57 -17.90 -2.49 -10.92
C TYR A 57 -17.37 -3.40 -9.81
N ARG A 58 -18.13 -4.43 -9.41
CA ARG A 58 -17.65 -5.37 -8.38
C ARG A 58 -16.37 -6.11 -8.83
N LEU A 59 -16.26 -6.43 -10.12
CA LEU A 59 -15.08 -7.11 -10.66
C LEU A 59 -13.87 -6.17 -10.72
N ASP A 60 -14.08 -4.90 -11.07
CA ASP A 60 -13.02 -3.90 -11.06
C ASP A 60 -12.53 -3.63 -9.63
N GLU A 61 -13.42 -3.51 -8.65
CA GLU A 61 -13.07 -3.40 -7.24
C GLU A 61 -12.29 -4.62 -6.73
N LEU A 62 -12.72 -5.83 -7.10
CA LEU A 62 -12.00 -7.06 -6.78
C LEU A 62 -10.56 -7.01 -7.30
N LYS A 63 -10.37 -6.63 -8.57
CA LYS A 63 -9.04 -6.51 -9.18
C LYS A 63 -8.16 -5.47 -8.49
N TYR A 64 -8.71 -4.31 -8.14
CA TYR A 64 -7.93 -3.29 -7.42
C TYR A 64 -7.56 -3.72 -6.01
N HIS A 65 -8.44 -4.43 -5.29
CA HIS A 65 -8.07 -5.01 -4.00
C HIS A 65 -6.91 -6.01 -4.14
N ILE A 66 -6.97 -6.92 -5.13
CA ILE A 66 -5.89 -7.87 -5.42
C ILE A 66 -4.58 -7.11 -5.69
N GLU A 67 -4.63 -6.12 -6.56
CA GLU A 67 -3.46 -5.36 -7.00
C GLU A 67 -2.80 -4.55 -5.87
N ILE A 68 -3.60 -3.97 -4.96
CA ILE A 68 -3.08 -3.31 -3.76
C ILE A 68 -2.30 -4.31 -2.88
N ILE A 69 -2.81 -5.54 -2.75
CA ILE A 69 -2.17 -6.59 -1.94
C ILE A 69 -0.89 -7.07 -2.62
N GLU A 70 -0.90 -7.29 -3.94
CA GLU A 70 0.31 -7.63 -4.70
C GLU A 70 1.42 -6.57 -4.52
N LEU A 71 1.06 -5.30 -4.61
CA LEU A 71 2.00 -4.19 -4.42
C LEU A 71 2.49 -4.11 -2.98
N PHE A 72 1.62 -4.35 -2.00
CA PHE A 72 2.01 -4.45 -0.61
C PHE A 72 3.01 -5.59 -0.38
N GLU A 73 2.70 -6.82 -0.82
CA GLU A 73 3.58 -8.00 -0.66
C GLU A 73 4.95 -7.77 -1.30
N LYS A 74 4.97 -7.19 -2.49
CA LYS A 74 6.21 -6.92 -3.23
C LYS A 74 7.16 -5.97 -2.49
N HIS A 75 6.62 -5.00 -1.74
CA HIS A 75 7.39 -3.87 -1.24
C HIS A 75 7.54 -3.84 0.29
N HIS A 76 6.64 -4.46 1.05
CA HIS A 76 6.65 -4.41 2.50
C HIS A 76 7.64 -5.42 3.09
N ILE A 77 8.53 -4.92 3.96
CA ILE A 77 9.50 -5.76 4.67
C ILE A 77 9.05 -5.85 6.13
N LYS A 78 8.73 -7.07 6.58
CA LYS A 78 8.31 -7.31 7.96
C LYS A 78 9.43 -6.93 8.94
N ASN A 79 9.08 -6.13 9.95
CA ASN A 79 10.01 -5.65 10.98
C ASN A 79 11.23 -4.90 10.41
N TYR A 80 11.03 -4.15 9.32
CA TYR A 80 12.09 -3.39 8.66
C TYR A 80 12.88 -2.53 9.66
N ARG A 81 14.20 -2.60 9.55
CA ARG A 81 15.16 -1.70 10.18
C ARG A 81 16.22 -1.37 9.15
N SER A 82 16.55 -0.08 8.99
CA SER A 82 17.64 0.30 8.11
C SER A 82 18.96 -0.26 8.63
N SER A 83 19.85 -0.65 7.71
CA SER A 83 21.20 -1.10 8.04
C SER A 83 22.10 0.04 8.52
N LYS A 84 21.73 1.29 8.23
CA LYS A 84 22.44 2.50 8.65
C LYS A 84 21.56 3.34 9.57
N PRO A 85 22.14 4.05 10.55
CA PRO A 85 21.37 4.94 11.40
C PRO A 85 20.81 6.11 10.60
N TYR A 86 19.58 6.50 10.92
CA TYR A 86 18.98 7.73 10.45
C TYR A 86 19.17 8.82 11.50
N HIS A 87 19.58 10.00 11.05
CA HIS A 87 19.72 11.19 11.87
C HIS A 87 18.72 12.25 11.40
N MET A 88 17.87 12.72 12.30
CA MET A 88 16.92 13.81 11.99
C MET A 88 17.65 15.07 11.54
N ASN A 89 18.81 15.34 12.15
CA ASN A 89 19.73 16.41 11.77
C ASN A 89 21.12 15.83 11.55
N VAL A 90 21.65 15.94 10.32
CA VAL A 90 23.02 15.53 10.01
C VAL A 90 23.90 16.73 10.29
N MET A 91 24.67 16.67 11.38
CA MET A 91 25.60 17.74 11.71
C MET A 91 26.78 17.75 10.74
N PRO A 92 27.25 18.92 10.28
CA PRO A 92 28.51 18.99 9.55
C PRO A 92 29.69 18.63 10.47
N PRO A 93 30.83 18.22 9.90
CA PRO A 93 32.02 17.93 10.70
C PRO A 93 32.44 19.12 11.58
N GLN A 94 32.99 18.84 12.76
CA GLN A 94 33.40 19.88 13.70
C GLN A 94 34.41 20.84 13.06
N GLY A 95 34.17 22.15 13.19
CA GLY A 95 35.01 23.19 12.59
C GLY A 95 34.85 23.37 11.07
N ALA A 96 33.88 22.68 10.44
CA ALA A 96 33.62 22.84 9.01
C ALA A 96 32.97 24.18 8.63
N VAL A 97 32.32 24.84 9.59
CA VAL A 97 31.66 26.15 9.43
C VAL A 97 31.96 27.03 10.64
N ASP A 98 31.86 28.34 10.43
CA ASP A 98 32.15 29.35 11.45
C ASP A 98 30.93 29.56 12.36
N GLY A 99 31.11 29.45 13.68
CA GLY A 99 30.08 29.69 14.70
C GLY A 99 29.32 28.44 15.20
N PRO A 100 28.38 28.61 16.14
CA PRO A 100 27.59 27.51 16.69
C PRO A 100 26.59 26.96 15.67
N ILE A 101 26.39 25.64 15.68
CA ILE A 101 25.51 24.92 14.74
C ILE A 101 24.48 24.13 15.53
N PHE A 102 23.22 24.26 15.14
CA PHE A 102 22.09 23.57 15.78
C PHE A 102 21.29 22.72 14.78
N GLY A 103 21.98 22.02 13.89
CA GLY A 103 21.37 21.06 12.97
C GLY A 103 22.07 20.96 11.62
N THR A 104 21.32 20.47 10.63
CA THR A 104 21.75 20.44 9.24
C THR A 104 22.02 21.85 8.72
N VAL A 105 23.09 22.03 7.94
CA VAL A 105 23.45 23.31 7.32
C VAL A 105 23.50 23.18 5.80
N ASP A 106 23.44 24.31 5.08
CA ASP A 106 23.70 24.33 3.63
C ASP A 106 25.17 23.94 3.37
N PRO A 107 25.47 22.89 2.58
CA PRO A 107 26.84 22.53 2.24
C PRO A 107 27.65 23.69 1.63
N ALA A 108 27.00 24.68 0.99
CA ALA A 108 27.67 25.83 0.40
C ALA A 108 28.49 26.67 1.40
N ILE A 109 28.11 26.67 2.69
CA ILE A 109 28.82 27.42 3.73
C ILE A 109 30.11 26.73 4.21
N ILE A 110 30.32 25.45 3.88
CA ILE A 110 31.54 24.71 4.23
C ILE A 110 32.66 25.11 3.27
N LYS A 111 33.68 25.82 3.74
CA LYS A 111 34.79 26.34 2.92
C LYS A 111 35.64 25.22 2.28
N ASN A 112 35.95 24.17 3.03
CA ASN A 112 36.79 23.07 2.54
C ASN A 112 36.03 22.20 1.53
N LYS A 113 36.53 22.10 0.29
CA LYS A 113 35.90 21.32 -0.79
C LYS A 113 35.71 19.85 -0.44
N LYS A 114 36.72 19.17 0.11
CA LYS A 114 36.63 17.75 0.45
C LYS A 114 35.58 17.51 1.54
N THR A 115 35.61 18.33 2.59
CA THR A 115 34.62 18.28 3.69
C THR A 115 33.21 18.55 3.18
N ARG A 116 33.04 19.52 2.27
CA ARG A 116 31.75 19.85 1.65
C ARG A 116 31.17 18.67 0.88
N GLU A 117 31.96 18.03 0.03
CA GLU A 117 31.48 16.91 -0.78
C GLU A 117 31.18 15.68 0.07
N GLN A 118 31.98 15.39 1.10
CA GLN A 118 31.65 14.33 2.05
C GLN A 118 30.31 14.61 2.75
N TYR A 119 30.13 15.84 3.26
CA TYR A 119 28.89 16.21 3.96
C TYR A 119 27.65 16.14 3.05
N LYS A 120 27.77 16.53 1.76
CA LYS A 120 26.69 16.32 0.78
C LYS A 120 26.33 14.84 0.63
N SER A 121 27.35 13.98 0.49
CA SER A 121 27.14 12.54 0.39
C SER A 121 26.44 11.99 1.64
N ASP A 122 26.84 12.44 2.83
CA ASP A 122 26.23 12.03 4.10
C ASP A 122 24.76 12.48 4.17
N LEU A 123 24.45 13.70 3.71
CA LEU A 123 23.08 14.22 3.63
C LEU A 123 22.22 13.41 2.64
N GLU A 124 22.74 13.12 1.45
CA GLU A 124 22.03 12.34 0.43
C GLU A 124 21.73 10.92 0.92
N GLU A 125 22.70 10.27 1.55
CA GLU A 125 22.53 8.96 2.15
C GLU A 125 21.50 8.98 3.28
N ASN A 126 21.60 9.94 4.22
CA ASN A 126 20.66 10.06 5.32
C ASN A 126 19.23 10.34 4.82
N ASN A 127 19.08 11.16 3.78
CA ASN A 127 17.78 11.41 3.14
C ASN A 127 17.22 10.16 2.47
N LYS A 128 18.06 9.35 1.81
CA LYS A 128 17.65 8.07 1.24
C LYS A 128 17.14 7.12 2.32
N ILE A 129 17.88 6.99 3.42
CA ILE A 129 17.49 6.16 4.57
C ILE A 129 16.16 6.66 5.16
N GLY A 130 16.02 7.98 5.35
CA GLY A 130 14.79 8.59 5.86
C GLY A 130 13.58 8.29 4.97
N LYS A 131 13.74 8.38 3.65
CA LYS A 131 12.69 8.02 2.67
C LYS A 131 12.32 6.53 2.75
N GLU A 132 13.29 5.65 2.91
CA GLU A 132 13.04 4.21 3.01
C GLU A 132 12.31 3.85 4.32
N ILE A 133 12.73 4.43 5.45
CA ILE A 133 12.03 4.28 6.74
C ILE A 133 10.59 4.78 6.64
N ALA A 134 10.38 5.96 6.07
CA ALA A 134 9.06 6.53 5.91
C ALA A 134 8.16 5.68 4.98
N PHE A 135 8.73 5.18 3.89
CA PHE A 135 8.05 4.26 2.96
C PHE A 135 7.59 2.98 3.66
N GLN A 136 8.49 2.31 4.38
CA GLN A 136 8.15 1.10 5.15
C GLN A 136 7.17 1.40 6.28
N GLY A 137 7.24 2.61 6.87
CA GLY A 137 6.26 3.11 7.82
C GLY A 137 4.85 3.21 7.25
N GLU A 138 4.68 3.74 6.03
CA GLU A 138 3.36 3.77 5.38
C GLU A 138 2.86 2.38 4.98
N LEU A 139 3.74 1.49 4.49
CA LEU A 139 3.35 0.10 4.22
C LEU A 139 2.92 -0.62 5.50
N THR A 140 3.58 -0.35 6.63
CA THR A 140 3.17 -0.88 7.95
C THR A 140 1.78 -0.38 8.34
N LYS A 141 1.44 0.88 8.07
CA LYS A 141 0.09 1.42 8.28
C LYS A 141 -0.94 0.73 7.38
N LEU A 142 -0.61 0.51 6.11
CA LEU A 142 -1.45 -0.23 5.17
C LEU A 142 -1.70 -1.67 5.64
N LYS A 143 -0.65 -2.34 6.15
CA LYS A 143 -0.76 -3.69 6.73
C LYS A 143 -1.84 -3.76 7.82
N TYR A 144 -1.85 -2.79 8.74
CA TYR A 144 -2.87 -2.77 9.81
C TYR A 144 -4.30 -2.64 9.27
N VAL A 145 -4.49 -1.93 8.16
CA VAL A 145 -5.81 -1.82 7.51
C VAL A 145 -6.17 -3.12 6.79
N LEU A 146 -5.23 -3.71 6.06
CA LEU A 146 -5.43 -4.98 5.37
C LEU A 146 -5.74 -6.12 6.36
N GLU A 147 -5.16 -6.09 7.56
CA GLU A 147 -5.30 -7.11 8.61
C GLU A 147 -6.47 -6.88 9.60
N ALA A 148 -7.12 -5.72 9.58
CA ALA A 148 -8.33 -5.47 10.37
C ALA A 148 -9.52 -6.18 9.70
N PRO A 149 -10.17 -7.21 10.31
CA PRO A 149 -10.62 -7.27 11.70
C PRO A 149 -10.04 -8.40 12.57
N ASN A 150 -8.92 -9.06 12.21
CA ASN A 150 -8.26 -10.01 13.12
C ASN A 150 -6.72 -10.05 12.95
N ILE A 151 -6.04 -9.37 13.87
CA ILE A 151 -4.56 -9.30 13.96
C ILE A 151 -3.92 -10.69 14.12
N LYS A 152 -4.63 -11.67 14.70
CA LYS A 152 -4.12 -13.05 14.85
C LYS A 152 -4.13 -13.84 13.55
N ILE A 153 -4.96 -13.45 12.59
CA ILE A 153 -5.12 -14.17 11.33
C ILE A 153 -4.11 -13.66 10.31
N GLY A 154 -3.77 -12.38 10.27
CA GLY A 154 -2.79 -11.85 9.32
C GLY A 154 -3.21 -12.10 7.86
N SER A 155 -4.29 -11.47 7.39
CA SER A 155 -4.66 -11.42 5.98
C SER A 155 -5.45 -10.17 5.66
N ILE A 156 -5.33 -9.66 4.42
CA ILE A 156 -6.35 -9.59 3.34
C ILE A 156 -7.84 -9.43 3.72
N ALA A 157 -8.18 -9.17 4.97
CA ALA A 157 -9.53 -9.26 5.49
C ALA A 157 -10.48 -8.27 4.80
N THR A 158 -9.93 -7.17 4.28
CA THR A 158 -10.65 -6.23 3.43
C THR A 158 -11.17 -6.88 2.13
N ILE A 159 -10.36 -7.67 1.41
CA ILE A 159 -10.86 -8.35 0.20
C ILE A 159 -11.86 -9.44 0.55
N GLU A 160 -11.65 -10.14 1.66
CA GLU A 160 -12.51 -11.24 2.08
C GLU A 160 -13.90 -10.70 2.45
N LEU A 161 -13.92 -9.58 3.18
CA LEU A 161 -15.13 -8.84 3.50
C LEU A 161 -15.80 -8.29 2.23
N PHE A 162 -15.02 -7.74 1.30
CA PHE A 162 -15.52 -7.28 0.01
C PHE A 162 -16.22 -8.41 -0.75
N ILE A 163 -15.55 -9.56 -0.89
CA ILE A 163 -16.10 -10.76 -1.57
C ILE A 163 -17.38 -11.21 -0.88
N LYS A 164 -17.38 -11.35 0.46
CA LYS A 164 -18.56 -11.78 1.24
C LYS A 164 -19.76 -10.85 1.10
N ASN A 165 -19.53 -9.56 0.85
CA ASN A 165 -20.59 -8.57 0.72
C ASN A 165 -21.14 -8.45 -0.71
N HIS A 166 -20.34 -8.75 -1.74
CA HIS A 166 -20.68 -8.46 -3.14
C HIS A 166 -20.82 -9.69 -4.05
N TYR A 167 -20.41 -10.85 -3.56
CA TYR A 167 -20.51 -12.12 -4.27
C TYR A 167 -21.41 -13.09 -3.52
N THR A 168 -22.15 -13.89 -4.29
CA THR A 168 -22.93 -15.00 -3.77
C THR A 168 -22.14 -16.30 -3.88
N ASN A 169 -22.62 -17.35 -3.21
CA ASN A 169 -22.00 -18.69 -3.32
C ASN A 169 -22.54 -19.49 -4.52
N ASP A 170 -23.01 -18.81 -5.57
CA ASP A 170 -23.40 -19.49 -6.80
C ASP A 170 -22.17 -19.93 -7.62
N SER A 171 -22.40 -20.81 -8.60
CA SER A 171 -21.32 -21.38 -9.41
C SER A 171 -20.58 -20.35 -10.26
N PHE A 172 -21.25 -19.30 -10.73
CA PHE A 172 -20.64 -18.28 -11.59
C PHE A 172 -19.74 -17.35 -10.79
N ASP A 173 -20.22 -16.90 -9.63
CA ASP A 173 -19.47 -16.05 -8.71
C ASP A 173 -18.24 -16.78 -8.16
N ILE A 174 -18.36 -18.05 -7.81
CA ILE A 174 -17.23 -18.89 -7.39
C ILE A 174 -16.17 -19.00 -8.49
N ILE A 175 -16.59 -19.19 -9.75
CA ILE A 175 -15.66 -19.26 -10.89
C ILE A 175 -14.97 -17.90 -11.10
N GLU A 176 -15.71 -16.79 -11.02
CA GLU A 176 -15.16 -15.44 -11.18
C GLU A 176 -14.10 -15.13 -10.11
N ILE A 177 -14.42 -15.38 -8.83
CA ILE A 177 -13.48 -15.19 -7.71
C ILE A 177 -12.24 -16.06 -7.92
N LYS A 178 -12.41 -17.37 -8.15
CA LYS A 178 -11.28 -18.29 -8.35
C LYS A 178 -10.40 -17.85 -9.51
N LYS A 179 -10.99 -17.43 -10.62
CA LYS A 179 -10.25 -16.94 -11.78
C LYS A 179 -9.43 -15.70 -11.41
N SER A 180 -10.05 -14.68 -10.84
CA SER A 180 -9.38 -13.43 -10.45
C SER A 180 -8.23 -13.67 -9.46
N ILE A 181 -8.44 -14.52 -8.45
CA ILE A 181 -7.40 -14.85 -7.46
C ILE A 181 -6.29 -15.71 -8.09
N ASN A 182 -6.61 -16.71 -8.91
CA ASN A 182 -5.59 -17.61 -9.48
C ASN A 182 -4.71 -16.92 -10.52
N GLU A 183 -5.29 -16.03 -11.33
CA GLU A 183 -4.57 -15.24 -12.35
C GLU A 183 -3.72 -14.11 -11.75
N SER A 184 -3.94 -13.76 -10.47
CA SER A 184 -3.14 -12.77 -9.76
C SER A 184 -1.68 -13.21 -9.54
N LYS A 185 -0.81 -12.27 -9.19
CA LYS A 185 0.59 -12.49 -8.79
C LYS A 185 0.77 -12.69 -7.30
N LEU A 186 -0.33 -12.84 -6.55
CA LEU A 186 -0.29 -13.15 -5.13
C LEU A 186 0.47 -14.45 -4.85
N GLU A 187 1.11 -14.54 -3.69
CA GLU A 187 1.78 -15.77 -3.28
C GLU A 187 0.77 -16.91 -3.08
N PRO A 188 1.13 -18.19 -3.34
CA PRO A 188 0.19 -19.31 -3.26
C PRO A 188 -0.52 -19.43 -1.90
N TYR A 189 0.19 -19.16 -0.80
CA TYR A 189 -0.40 -19.23 0.54
C TYR A 189 -1.46 -18.14 0.77
N ILE A 190 -1.28 -16.95 0.18
CA ILE A 190 -2.26 -15.84 0.21
C ILE A 190 -3.48 -16.21 -0.63
N LYS A 191 -3.28 -16.72 -1.85
CA LYS A 191 -4.38 -17.17 -2.73
C LYS A 191 -5.25 -18.21 -2.03
N ASN A 192 -4.64 -19.26 -1.49
CA ASN A 192 -5.35 -20.34 -0.81
C ASN A 192 -6.15 -19.79 0.37
N LYS A 193 -5.56 -18.90 1.16
CA LYS A 193 -6.24 -18.29 2.29
C LYS A 193 -7.49 -17.50 1.90
N ILE A 194 -7.40 -16.64 0.87
CA ILE A 194 -8.57 -15.90 0.37
C ILE A 194 -9.67 -16.88 -0.01
N LEU A 195 -9.34 -17.92 -0.77
CA LEU A 195 -10.30 -18.90 -1.27
C LEU A 195 -10.91 -19.74 -0.15
N ASP A 196 -10.13 -20.16 0.84
CA ASP A 196 -10.62 -20.95 1.98
C ASP A 196 -11.57 -20.12 2.85
N ASP A 197 -11.22 -18.87 3.14
CA ASP A 197 -12.00 -17.97 4.01
C ASP A 197 -13.27 -17.42 3.35
N THR A 198 -13.34 -17.43 2.00
CA THR A 198 -14.48 -16.92 1.23
C THR A 198 -15.36 -18.01 0.61
N ILE A 199 -14.77 -19.12 0.16
CA ILE A 199 -15.46 -20.20 -0.57
C ILE A 199 -15.49 -21.49 0.26
N GLY A 200 -14.49 -21.75 1.10
CA GLY A 200 -14.28 -23.05 1.78
C GLY A 200 -15.29 -23.42 2.88
N HIS A 201 -15.96 -22.47 3.51
CA HIS A 201 -16.84 -22.72 4.66
C HIS A 201 -18.34 -22.89 4.33
N LYS A 202 -18.73 -23.84 3.47
CA LYS A 202 -20.12 -24.37 3.44
C LYS A 202 -20.29 -25.87 3.18
N ASN A 203 -19.22 -26.65 3.05
CA ASN A 203 -19.33 -28.10 2.81
C ASN A 203 -19.30 -28.98 4.08
N SER A 204 -19.37 -28.40 5.29
CA SER A 204 -19.27 -29.15 6.56
C SER A 204 -20.55 -29.18 7.41
N LYS A 205 -21.72 -28.98 6.79
CA LYS A 205 -23.01 -29.31 7.41
C LYS A 205 -23.91 -30.06 6.42
N GLN A 206 -23.70 -31.37 6.33
CA GLN A 206 -24.75 -32.35 6.08
C GLN A 206 -24.57 -33.48 7.09
#